data_AF-A0A1D1UMG0-F1
#
_entry.id   AF-A0A1D1UMG0-F1
#
_cell.length_a   1.000
_cell.length_b   1.000
_cell.length_c   1.000
_cell.angle_alpha   90.00
_cell.angle_beta   90.00
_cell.angle_gamma   90.00
#
_symmetry.space_group_name_H-M   'P 1'
#
loop_
_entity.id
_entity.type
_entity.pdbx_description
1 polymer ?
#
loop_
_entity_poly.entity_id
_entity_poly.type
_entity_poly.pdbx_seq_one_letter_code
_entity_poly.pdbx_strand_id
1 'polypeptide(L)'
;MSRPRLAWAQKFAHRDLTWPLVTFRNWCFGREVINPNRFADEQSSHNPPPPQIPGGPYHKLSNVYYYARDGRREMQPPTLVLDKSKEQLLGAGGEGLPSSRTDQAKEVGKIKFSRPGTGQSPQNLGHAR
;
A
#
# COMPACT_ATOMS: atom_id res chain seq x y z
N MET A 1 -56.46 -17.78 -27.33
CA MET A 1 -55.41 -17.71 -28.37
C MET A 1 -54.49 -16.55 -28.05
N SER A 2 -53.31 -16.83 -27.49
CA SER A 2 -52.31 -15.81 -27.11
C SER A 2 -51.40 -15.55 -28.30
N ARG A 3 -51.26 -14.29 -28.72
CA ARG A 3 -50.35 -13.89 -29.79
C ARG A 3 -48.90 -13.93 -29.27
N PRO A 4 -47.95 -14.57 -29.97
CA PRO A 4 -46.55 -14.52 -29.58
C PRO A 4 -46.04 -13.09 -29.77
N ARG A 5 -45.47 -12.52 -28.69
CA ARG A 5 -44.81 -11.21 -28.70
C ARG A 5 -43.56 -11.32 -29.57
N LEU A 6 -43.65 -10.92 -30.83
CA LEU A 6 -42.53 -10.90 -31.77
C LEU A 6 -41.38 -10.08 -31.17
N ALA A 7 -40.25 -10.74 -30.92
CA ALA A 7 -39.07 -10.22 -30.23
C ALA A 7 -38.18 -9.36 -31.16
N TRP A 8 -38.74 -8.34 -31.83
CA TRP A 8 -37.98 -7.47 -32.73
C TRP A 8 -37.45 -6.18 -32.08
N ALA A 9 -37.73 -5.95 -30.79
CA ALA A 9 -37.10 -4.87 -30.04
C ALA A 9 -35.66 -5.28 -29.66
N GLN A 10 -34.78 -5.22 -30.64
CA GLN A 10 -33.36 -5.52 -30.47
C GLN A 10 -32.73 -4.49 -29.54
N LYS A 11 -32.29 -4.95 -28.36
CA LYS A 11 -31.52 -4.13 -27.42
C LYS A 11 -30.13 -3.92 -28.00
N PHE A 12 -29.92 -2.82 -28.72
CA PHE A 12 -28.57 -2.40 -29.06
C PHE A 12 -27.92 -1.80 -27.81
N ALA A 13 -26.69 -2.24 -27.50
CA ALA A 13 -25.82 -1.47 -26.62
C ALA A 13 -25.54 -0.10 -27.27
N HIS A 14 -25.13 0.87 -26.46
CA HIS A 14 -25.07 2.27 -26.86
C HIS A 14 -24.28 2.48 -28.16
N ARG A 15 -24.95 3.08 -29.17
CA ARG A 15 -24.38 3.40 -30.49
C ARG A 15 -23.54 2.26 -31.10
N ASP A 16 -23.98 1.02 -30.92
CA ASP A 16 -23.37 -0.13 -31.57
C ASP A 16 -23.92 -0.39 -32.98
N LEU A 17 -23.19 -1.22 -33.74
CA LEU A 17 -23.56 -1.64 -35.07
C LEU A 17 -24.83 -2.51 -35.05
N THR A 18 -25.43 -2.74 -36.21
CA THR A 18 -26.54 -3.71 -36.34
C THR A 18 -26.05 -5.11 -35.94
N TRP A 19 -26.95 -5.93 -35.39
CA TRP A 19 -26.64 -7.30 -34.94
C TRP A 19 -25.82 -8.16 -35.93
N PRO A 20 -26.11 -8.20 -37.25
CA PRO A 20 -25.31 -9.02 -38.16
C PRO A 20 -23.87 -8.50 -38.28
N LEU A 21 -23.66 -7.19 -38.25
CA LEU A 21 -22.32 -6.58 -38.30
C LEU A 21 -21.55 -6.80 -36.99
N VAL A 22 -22.22 -6.75 -35.83
CA VAL A 22 -21.60 -7.07 -34.53
C VAL A 22 -21.14 -8.53 -34.50
N THR A 23 -21.97 -9.45 -34.98
CA THR A 23 -21.66 -10.88 -35.02
C THR A 23 -20.50 -11.16 -35.98
N PHE A 24 -20.51 -10.57 -37.17
CA PHE A 24 -19.41 -10.68 -38.13
C PHE A 24 -18.10 -10.09 -37.59
N ARG A 25 -18.17 -8.92 -36.93
CA ARG A 25 -17.02 -8.28 -36.26
C ARG A 25 -16.43 -9.20 -35.20
N ASN A 26 -17.25 -9.72 -34.29
CA ASN A 26 -16.80 -10.58 -33.20
C ASN A 26 -16.23 -11.92 -33.72
N TRP A 27 -16.78 -12.43 -34.82
CA TRP A 27 -16.27 -13.61 -35.52
C TRP A 27 -14.87 -13.38 -36.10
N CYS A 28 -14.66 -12.28 -36.84
CA CYS A 28 -13.33 -11.94 -37.38
C CYS A 28 -12.25 -11.74 -36.30
N PHE A 29 -12.63 -11.20 -35.13
CA PHE A 29 -11.70 -10.98 -34.03
C PHE A 29 -11.56 -12.17 -33.07
N GLY A 30 -12.38 -13.22 -33.20
CA GLY A 30 -12.40 -14.37 -32.30
C GLY A 30 -12.74 -14.04 -30.84
N ARG A 31 -13.26 -12.83 -30.58
CA ARG A 31 -13.63 -12.33 -29.25
C ARG A 31 -14.74 -11.30 -29.36
N GLU A 32 -15.47 -11.12 -28.27
CA GLU A 32 -16.41 -10.02 -28.17
C GLU A 32 -15.66 -8.69 -28.02
N VAL A 33 -15.95 -7.76 -28.93
CA VAL A 33 -15.38 -6.42 -28.89
C VAL A 33 -16.23 -5.56 -27.97
N ILE A 34 -15.66 -5.18 -26.83
CA ILE A 34 -16.25 -4.24 -25.87
C ILE A 34 -16.13 -2.82 -26.44
N ASN A 35 -17.19 -2.04 -26.32
CA ASN A 35 -17.21 -0.65 -26.75
C ASN A 35 -16.29 0.19 -25.84
N PRO A 36 -15.26 0.88 -26.37
CA PRO A 36 -14.38 1.72 -25.55
C PRO A 36 -15.03 3.06 -25.16
N ASN A 37 -16.10 3.45 -25.84
CA ASN A 37 -16.75 4.72 -25.59
C ASN A 37 -17.56 4.64 -24.30
N ARG A 38 -17.39 5.63 -23.44
CA ARG A 38 -18.16 5.76 -22.20
C ARG A 38 -19.38 6.61 -22.47
N PHE A 39 -20.57 6.06 -22.33
CA PHE A 39 -21.81 6.78 -22.59
C PHE A 39 -22.31 7.52 -21.36
N ALA A 40 -23.14 8.55 -21.56
CA ALA A 40 -23.64 9.37 -20.45
C ALA A 40 -24.43 8.56 -19.42
N ASP A 41 -25.12 7.49 -19.86
CA ASP A 41 -25.92 6.63 -18.98
C ASP A 41 -25.07 5.65 -18.14
N GLU A 42 -23.86 5.34 -18.61
CA GLU A 42 -22.90 4.47 -17.90
C GLU A 42 -21.95 5.27 -16.99
N GLN A 43 -21.89 6.58 -17.17
CA GLN A 43 -21.07 7.48 -16.37
C GLN A 43 -21.86 8.02 -15.19
N SER A 44 -21.15 8.33 -14.10
CA SER A 44 -21.74 9.10 -13.01
C SER A 44 -22.19 10.47 -13.50
N SER A 45 -23.29 10.98 -12.96
CA SER A 45 -23.75 12.36 -13.20
C SER A 45 -22.62 13.37 -13.02
N HIS A 46 -22.58 14.39 -13.89
CA HIS A 46 -21.66 15.52 -13.77
C HIS A 46 -21.95 16.39 -12.52
N ASN A 47 -23.18 16.36 -12.02
CA ASN A 47 -23.58 17.07 -10.81
C ASN A 47 -23.78 16.08 -9.65
N PRO A 48 -22.72 15.75 -8.88
CA PRO A 48 -22.87 14.94 -7.69
C PRO A 48 -23.62 15.71 -6.60
N PRO A 49 -24.45 15.04 -5.78
CA PRO A 49 -25.05 15.68 -4.62
C PRO A 49 -23.96 16.12 -3.63
N PRO A 50 -24.23 17.13 -2.79
CA PRO A 50 -23.26 17.59 -1.80
C PRO A 50 -22.87 16.44 -0.86
N PRO A 51 -21.57 16.13 -0.72
CA PRO A 51 -21.12 15.00 0.08
C PRO A 51 -21.13 15.32 1.58
N GLN A 52 -21.55 14.35 2.40
CA GLN A 52 -21.39 14.38 3.86
C GLN A 52 -20.14 13.57 4.24
N ILE A 53 -19.00 14.25 4.34
CA ILE A 53 -17.72 13.60 4.64
C ILE A 53 -17.59 13.48 6.17
N PRO A 54 -17.31 12.29 6.73
CA PRO A 54 -17.04 12.17 8.15
C PRO A 54 -15.76 12.93 8.52
N GLY A 55 -15.74 13.51 9.72
CA GLY A 55 -14.57 14.22 10.23
C GLY A 55 -13.35 13.29 10.39
N GLY A 56 -12.16 13.88 10.35
CA GLY A 56 -10.93 13.15 10.65
C GLY A 56 -10.80 12.76 12.14
N PRO A 57 -9.80 11.93 12.50
CA PRO A 57 -9.63 11.38 13.86
C PRO A 57 -9.52 12.41 14.99
N TYR A 58 -9.10 13.63 14.65
CA TYR A 58 -8.87 14.73 15.57
C TYR A 58 -9.95 15.82 15.52
N HIS A 59 -11.12 15.56 14.93
CA HIS A 59 -12.29 16.44 14.98
C HIS A 59 -13.00 16.31 16.33
N LYS A 60 -12.33 16.69 17.42
CA LYS A 60 -12.84 16.65 18.81
C LYS A 60 -12.65 18.02 19.46
N LEU A 61 -13.51 18.36 20.42
CA LEU A 61 -13.51 19.68 21.08
C LEU A 61 -12.44 19.82 22.19
N SER A 62 -12.01 18.71 22.80
CA SER A 62 -11.06 18.71 23.92
C SER A 62 -10.01 17.61 23.79
N ASN A 63 -8.90 17.75 24.53
CA ASN A 63 -7.78 16.80 24.57
C ASN A 63 -7.11 16.51 23.21
N VAL A 64 -7.14 17.49 22.30
CA VAL A 64 -6.46 17.43 20.98
C VAL A 64 -5.35 18.46 20.94
N TYR A 65 -4.25 18.18 21.62
CA TYR A 65 -3.06 19.02 21.55
C TYR A 65 -2.18 18.63 20.37
N TYR A 66 -1.68 19.62 19.62
CA TYR A 66 -0.85 19.36 18.43
C TYR A 66 0.45 18.64 18.77
N TYR A 67 1.03 18.87 19.96
CA TYR A 67 2.32 18.30 20.35
C TYR A 67 2.29 16.77 20.53
N ALA A 68 1.14 16.18 20.88
CA ALA A 68 1.01 14.74 21.12
C ALA A 68 0.75 13.92 19.84
N ARG A 69 0.56 14.59 18.69
CA ARG A 69 0.27 13.98 17.38
C ARG A 69 1.32 14.27 16.32
N ASP A 70 2.29 15.12 16.62
CA ASP A 70 3.22 15.65 15.63
C ASP A 70 4.42 14.71 15.42
N GLY A 71 4.20 13.65 14.65
CA GLY A 71 5.27 12.72 14.27
C GLY A 71 6.41 13.36 13.48
N ARG A 72 6.23 14.57 12.93
CA ARG A 72 7.32 15.30 12.26
C ARG A 72 8.41 15.73 13.24
N ARG A 73 8.06 15.97 14.50
CA ARG A 73 8.99 16.39 15.56
C ARG A 73 9.54 15.21 16.36
N GLU A 74 8.91 14.04 16.25
CA GLU A 74 9.38 12.79 16.84
C GLU A 74 10.52 12.15 16.03
N MET A 75 10.78 12.66 14.82
CA MET A 75 11.89 12.23 13.98
C MET A 75 13.22 12.53 14.67
N GLN A 76 13.86 11.48 15.18
CA GLN A 76 15.21 11.57 15.73
C GLN A 76 16.24 11.64 14.60
N PRO A 77 17.35 12.37 14.80
CA PRO A 77 18.45 12.33 13.86
C PRO A 77 18.96 10.88 13.72
N PRO A 78 19.45 10.50 12.53
CA PRO A 78 19.92 9.14 12.30
C PRO A 78 21.02 8.79 13.30
N THR A 79 20.90 7.63 13.93
CA THR A 79 21.91 7.14 14.87
C THR A 79 23.15 6.72 14.10
N LEU A 80 24.25 7.45 14.31
CA LEU A 80 25.55 7.08 13.78
C LEU A 80 26.09 5.86 14.53
N VAL A 81 26.17 4.72 13.84
CA VAL A 81 26.64 3.43 14.39
C VAL A 81 28.17 3.41 14.49
N LEU A 82 28.86 4.13 13.60
CA LEU A 82 30.32 4.21 13.54
C LEU A 82 30.74 5.66 13.29
N ASP A 83 31.13 6.36 14.35
CA ASP A 83 31.88 7.61 14.28
C ASP A 83 33.30 7.33 14.77
N LYS A 84 34.32 7.90 14.12
CA LYS A 84 35.72 7.81 14.59
C LYS A 84 35.91 8.37 16.01
N SER A 85 34.98 9.20 16.48
CA SER A 85 34.91 9.71 17.86
C SER A 85 34.23 8.74 18.84
N LYS A 86 33.38 7.83 18.35
CA LYS A 86 32.68 6.82 19.17
C LYS A 86 33.48 5.55 19.42
N GLU A 87 34.50 5.26 18.61
CA GLU A 87 35.44 4.16 18.91
C GLU A 87 36.13 4.38 20.28
N GLN A 88 36.32 5.64 20.70
CA GLN A 88 36.79 5.99 22.05
C GLN A 88 35.71 5.82 23.13
N LEU A 89 34.43 5.91 22.79
CA LEU A 89 33.30 5.73 23.72
C LEU A 89 32.82 4.28 23.80
N LEU A 90 33.08 3.43 22.80
CA LEU A 90 32.67 2.01 22.82
C LEU A 90 33.59 1.14 23.69
N GLY A 91 34.82 1.61 23.98
CA GLY A 91 35.71 1.04 24.98
C GLY A 91 35.39 1.47 26.42
N ALA A 92 34.60 2.53 26.59
CA ALA A 92 34.15 3.04 27.88
C ALA A 92 32.66 2.73 28.02
N GLY A 93 32.34 1.63 28.72
CA GLY A 93 30.97 1.37 29.17
C GLY A 93 30.37 2.66 29.73
N GLY A 94 29.13 2.93 29.33
CA GLY A 94 28.51 4.25 29.43
C GLY A 94 28.69 4.98 30.77
N GLU A 95 28.71 6.31 30.62
CA GLU A 95 28.62 7.37 31.63
C GLU A 95 29.86 7.54 32.57
N GLY A 96 30.78 8.47 32.25
CA GLY A 96 31.69 9.09 33.25
C GLY A 96 33.19 9.24 32.90
N LEU A 97 33.80 10.33 33.41
CA LEU A 97 35.21 10.80 33.31
C LEU A 97 36.24 9.84 34.03
N PRO A 98 37.59 10.06 34.00
CA PRO A 98 38.60 9.15 33.43
C PRO A 98 39.62 8.56 34.45
N SER A 99 40.32 7.46 34.13
CA SER A 99 41.65 7.16 34.72
C SER A 99 42.40 5.99 34.06
N SER A 100 43.69 6.25 33.77
CA SER A 100 44.84 5.35 33.69
C SER A 100 44.81 4.06 32.84
N ARG A 101 45.64 4.10 31.80
CA ARG A 101 46.29 3.02 31.02
C ARG A 101 46.39 1.67 31.75
N THR A 102 46.06 0.59 31.05
CA THR A 102 46.95 -0.58 30.86
C THR A 102 46.51 -1.36 29.63
N ASP A 103 47.50 -1.70 28.81
CA ASP A 103 47.39 -2.36 27.52
C ASP A 103 46.97 -3.83 27.68
N GLN A 104 45.90 -4.27 27.00
CA GLN A 104 45.63 -5.68 26.73
C GLN A 104 44.94 -5.81 25.37
N ALA A 105 45.68 -6.25 24.36
CA ALA A 105 45.15 -6.60 23.04
C ALA A 105 44.33 -7.90 23.14
N LYS A 106 42.99 -7.81 22.97
CA LYS A 106 42.11 -8.98 22.94
C LYS A 106 41.93 -9.50 21.51
N GLU A 107 42.14 -10.80 21.39
CA GLU A 107 41.99 -11.68 20.22
C GLU A 107 40.68 -11.44 19.44
N VAL A 108 40.81 -11.36 18.11
CA VAL A 108 39.71 -11.10 17.17
C VAL A 108 38.79 -12.32 17.11
N GLY A 109 37.78 -12.33 17.97
CA GLY A 109 36.73 -13.34 17.98
C GLY A 109 35.90 -13.33 16.68
N LYS A 110 35.53 -14.52 16.19
CA LYS A 110 34.74 -14.74 14.96
C LYS A 110 33.45 -13.90 14.95
N ILE A 111 33.43 -12.85 14.12
CA ILE A 111 32.25 -11.99 13.91
C ILE A 111 31.22 -12.78 13.09
N LYS A 112 30.06 -13.09 13.69
CA LYS A 112 28.94 -13.70 12.97
C LYS A 112 28.19 -12.62 12.19
N PHE A 113 28.28 -12.68 10.87
CA PHE A 113 27.56 -11.78 9.97
C PHE A 113 26.05 -12.11 9.95
N SER A 114 25.21 -11.21 10.45
CA SER A 114 23.74 -11.35 10.37
C SER A 114 23.20 -10.61 9.14
N ARG A 115 22.47 -11.32 8.27
CA ARG A 115 21.72 -10.70 7.16
C ARG A 115 20.50 -9.96 7.74
N PRO A 116 20.24 -8.70 7.37
CA PRO A 116 19.02 -8.02 7.80
C PRO A 116 17.80 -8.63 7.09
N GLY A 117 16.81 -9.11 7.86
CA GLY A 117 15.45 -9.36 7.36
C GLY A 117 15.06 -10.80 7.03
N THR A 118 15.26 -11.79 7.92
CA THR A 118 14.58 -13.10 7.82
C THR A 118 14.05 -13.55 9.18
N GLY A 119 12.83 -13.08 9.50
CA GLY A 119 12.09 -13.45 10.71
C GLY A 119 10.61 -13.77 10.44
N GLN A 120 10.24 -14.11 9.20
CA GLN A 120 8.95 -14.78 8.98
C GLN A 120 9.15 -16.26 9.35
N SER A 121 8.69 -16.61 10.54
CA SER A 121 8.45 -18.00 10.93
C SER A 121 7.62 -18.69 9.85
N PRO A 122 7.96 -19.92 9.40
CA PRO A 122 7.09 -20.64 8.50
C PRO A 122 5.75 -20.83 9.20
N GLN A 123 4.71 -20.27 8.60
CA GLN A 123 3.33 -20.48 9.04
C GLN A 123 3.08 -21.97 8.82
N ASN A 124 2.90 -22.72 9.90
CA ASN A 124 2.56 -24.13 9.85
C ASN A 124 1.33 -24.30 8.95
N LEU A 125 1.52 -24.82 7.73
CA LEU A 125 0.43 -25.39 6.95
C LEU A 125 -0.03 -26.64 7.71
N GLY A 126 -1.01 -26.43 8.58
CA GLY A 126 -1.77 -27.49 9.20
C GLY A 126 -2.42 -28.35 8.12
N HIS A 127 -2.08 -29.63 8.17
CA HIS A 127 -2.68 -30.81 7.55
C HIS A 127 -3.86 -30.60 6.59
N ALA A 128 -3.61 -30.92 5.33
CA ALA A 128 -4.65 -31.45 4.45
C ALA A 128 -5.24 -32.71 5.09
N ARG A 129 -6.54 -32.67 5.37
CA ARG A 129 -7.42 -33.82 5.46
C ARG A 129 -8.51 -33.65 4.41
#